data_AF-A0AAD7Z4T6-F1
#
_entry.id   AF-A0AAD7Z4T6-F1
#
_cell.length_a   1.000
_cell.length_b   1.000
_cell.length_c   1.000
_cell.angle_alpha   90.00
_cell.angle_beta   90.00
_cell.angle_gamma   90.00
#
_symmetry.space_group_name_H-M   'P 1'
#
loop_
_entity.id
_entity.type
_entity.pdbx_description
1 polymer ?
#
loop_
_entity_poly.entity_id
_entity_poly.type
_entity_poly.pdbx_seq_one_letter_code
_entity_poly.pdbx_strand_id
1 'polypeptide(L)'
;MEFKGGELHKNERHSPAISSTDFYKSLKEAVGKCLLEGDDADLPECAKIFDSKYWPENLGKHLTFGEAEIRKLAQKFHLNEREEVRGFHEYLQENTFPDILLPLKNTLGTIAVSSSECERGFSQMNLIVTSTTSSILVRTTSALLFIRIVGPSLTQVKLSKYVDSWLLQEHHSAVDTKSKKRSRNDECTSQDMLKLWKLLE
;
A
#
# COMPACT_ATOMS: atom_id res chain seq x y z
N MET A 1 -16.07 -24.88 2.16
CA MET A 1 -15.57 -23.83 3.10
C MET A 1 -16.34 -22.58 2.71
N GLU A 2 -17.14 -21.98 3.57
CA GLU A 2 -17.99 -20.85 3.13
C GLU A 2 -17.36 -19.50 3.44
N PHE A 3 -17.47 -18.55 2.52
CA PHE A 3 -17.16 -17.14 2.79
C PHE A 3 -18.36 -16.27 2.40
N LYS A 4 -18.90 -15.54 3.38
CA LYS A 4 -20.10 -14.68 3.23
C LYS A 4 -21.29 -15.37 2.56
N GLY A 5 -21.59 -16.61 2.96
CA GLY A 5 -22.74 -17.36 2.47
C GLY A 5 -22.60 -17.96 1.07
N GLY A 6 -21.40 -17.89 0.46
CA GLY A 6 -21.06 -18.64 -0.74
C GLY A 6 -20.16 -19.83 -0.42
N GLU A 7 -20.49 -21.01 -0.94
CA GLU A 7 -19.63 -22.19 -0.87
C GLU A 7 -18.36 -21.99 -1.69
N LEU A 8 -17.20 -21.99 -1.02
CA LEU A 8 -15.90 -22.04 -1.70
C LEU A 8 -15.63 -23.49 -2.11
N HIS A 9 -15.70 -23.72 -3.42
CA HIS A 9 -15.36 -25.00 -4.04
C HIS A 9 -13.85 -25.23 -4.01
N LYS A 10 -13.46 -26.45 -3.62
CA LYS A 10 -12.07 -26.90 -3.53
C LYS A 10 -11.63 -27.41 -4.91
N ASN A 11 -10.80 -26.65 -5.62
CA ASN A 11 -10.03 -27.11 -6.78
C ASN A 11 -10.79 -27.90 -7.85
N GLU A 12 -11.88 -27.36 -8.39
CA GLU A 12 -12.48 -27.92 -9.61
C GLU A 12 -12.16 -27.03 -10.81
N ARG A 13 -11.65 -27.67 -11.87
CA ARG A 13 -11.33 -27.08 -13.19
C ARG A 13 -12.55 -26.43 -13.89
N HIS A 14 -13.72 -26.44 -13.24
CA HIS A 14 -15.00 -25.89 -13.67
C HIS A 14 -15.62 -24.97 -12.62
N SER A 15 -14.82 -24.09 -12.02
CA SER A 15 -15.40 -22.95 -11.30
C SER A 15 -16.18 -22.11 -12.32
N PRO A 16 -17.48 -21.82 -12.11
CA PRO A 16 -18.21 -20.95 -13.01
C PRO A 16 -17.48 -19.61 -13.09
N ALA A 17 -17.28 -19.11 -14.31
CA ALA A 17 -16.65 -17.82 -14.51
C ALA A 17 -17.41 -16.78 -13.69
N ILE A 18 -16.70 -16.05 -12.83
CA ILE A 18 -17.31 -14.99 -12.02
C ILE A 18 -17.99 -14.03 -13.01
N SER A 19 -19.30 -13.88 -12.86
CA SER A 19 -20.08 -12.93 -13.64
C SER A 19 -19.47 -11.54 -13.47
N SER A 20 -19.07 -10.94 -14.60
CA SER A 20 -18.43 -9.63 -14.64
C SER A 20 -19.24 -8.60 -13.85
N THR A 21 -20.56 -8.61 -14.02
CA THR A 21 -21.50 -7.73 -13.33
C THR A 21 -21.46 -7.92 -11.81
N ASP A 22 -21.41 -9.16 -11.34
CA ASP A 22 -21.39 -9.47 -9.90
C ASP A 22 -20.04 -9.14 -9.26
N PHE A 23 -18.95 -9.32 -10.00
CA PHE A 23 -17.61 -8.86 -9.60
C PHE A 23 -17.56 -7.35 -9.46
N TYR A 24 -17.98 -6.60 -10.49
CA TYR A 24 -17.94 -5.13 -10.45
C TYR A 24 -18.90 -4.56 -9.40
N LYS A 25 -20.06 -5.19 -9.18
CA LYS A 25 -20.96 -4.80 -8.09
C LYS A 25 -20.32 -5.02 -6.72
N SER A 26 -19.73 -6.19 -6.49
CA SER A 26 -19.03 -6.51 -5.24
C SER A 26 -17.81 -5.59 -5.01
N LEU A 27 -17.07 -5.29 -6.08
CA LEU A 27 -15.95 -4.35 -6.05
C LEU A 27 -16.44 -2.95 -5.70
N LYS A 28 -17.51 -2.48 -6.32
CA LYS A 28 -18.12 -1.17 -6.02
C LYS A 28 -18.58 -1.09 -4.57
N GLU A 29 -19.24 -2.12 -4.04
CA GLU A 29 -19.66 -2.15 -2.64
C GLU A 29 -18.47 -2.20 -1.67
N ALA A 30 -17.40 -2.93 -2.02
CA ALA A 30 -16.19 -3.00 -1.21
C ALA A 30 -15.44 -1.66 -1.20
N VAL A 31 -15.28 -1.03 -2.37
CA VAL A 31 -14.66 0.31 -2.49
C VAL A 31 -15.53 1.35 -1.79
N GLY A 32 -16.85 1.30 -1.94
CA GLY A 32 -17.78 2.20 -1.25
C GLY A 32 -17.66 2.11 0.28
N LYS A 33 -17.49 0.90 0.83
CA LYS A 33 -17.22 0.72 2.27
C LYS A 33 -15.88 1.25 2.74
N CYS A 34 -14.92 1.42 1.84
CA CYS A 34 -13.62 2.02 2.14
C CYS A 34 -13.60 3.54 1.94
N LEU A 35 -14.63 4.12 1.31
CA LEU A 35 -14.78 5.56 1.24
C LEU A 35 -15.28 6.07 2.58
N LEU A 36 -14.71 7.20 3.03
CA LEU A 36 -15.10 7.90 4.25
C LEU A 36 -16.49 8.54 4.03
N GLU A 37 -17.54 7.73 4.07
CA GLU A 37 -18.95 8.15 4.00
C GLU A 37 -19.58 8.20 5.41
N GLY A 38 -20.61 9.04 5.60
CA GLY A 38 -21.32 9.14 6.89
C GLY A 38 -20.48 9.76 8.01
N ASP A 39 -20.37 9.08 9.14
CA ASP A 39 -19.65 9.54 10.36
C ASP A 39 -18.13 9.70 10.16
N ASP A 40 -17.60 9.24 9.03
CA ASP A 40 -16.17 9.28 8.69
C ASP A 40 -15.82 10.42 7.73
N ALA A 41 -16.81 11.10 7.16
CA ALA A 41 -16.60 12.13 6.15
C ALA A 41 -15.88 13.39 6.68
N ASP A 42 -15.97 13.67 7.98
CA ASP A 42 -15.29 14.80 8.63
C ASP A 42 -13.86 14.47 9.08
N LEU A 43 -13.41 13.22 8.93
CA LEU A 43 -12.08 12.77 9.34
C LEU A 43 -10.93 13.51 8.64
N PRO A 44 -10.99 13.76 7.31
CA PRO A 44 -9.96 14.54 6.64
C PRO A 44 -9.92 16.00 7.08
N GLU A 45 -11.06 16.55 7.54
CA GLU A 45 -11.12 17.91 8.07
C GLU A 45 -10.47 17.96 9.46
N CYS A 46 -10.79 16.99 10.32
CA CYS A 46 -10.17 16.85 11.63
C CYS A 46 -8.64 16.64 11.52
N ALA A 47 -8.18 15.94 10.48
CA ALA A 47 -6.76 15.72 10.21
C ALA A 47 -5.96 17.02 9.96
N LYS A 48 -6.60 18.09 9.47
CA LYS A 48 -5.91 19.34 9.10
C LYS A 48 -5.23 20.03 10.27
N ILE A 49 -5.67 19.77 11.50
CA ILE A 49 -5.06 20.33 12.71
C ILE A 49 -3.59 19.93 12.88
N PHE A 50 -3.16 18.85 12.24
CA PHE A 50 -1.76 18.41 12.25
C PHE A 50 -0.89 19.13 11.21
N ASP A 51 -1.48 19.86 10.25
CA ASP A 51 -0.74 20.65 9.27
C ASP A 51 -0.75 22.13 9.71
N SER A 52 0.46 22.64 9.99
CA SER A 52 0.68 24.00 10.48
C SER A 52 0.18 25.08 9.54
N LYS A 53 -0.07 24.77 8.26
CA LYS A 53 -0.65 25.71 7.28
C LYS A 53 -2.08 26.11 7.61
N TYR A 54 -2.81 25.27 8.35
CA TYR A 54 -4.20 25.54 8.72
C TYR A 54 -4.31 26.17 10.12
N TRP A 55 -3.19 26.48 10.76
CA TRP A 55 -3.20 27.07 12.08
C TRP A 55 -3.54 28.56 12.04
N PRO A 56 -4.32 29.07 13.00
CA PRO A 56 -4.63 30.49 13.09
C PRO A 56 -3.37 31.30 13.41
N GLU A 57 -3.24 32.50 12.84
CA GLU A 57 -2.07 33.39 13.04
C GLU A 57 -1.83 33.78 14.51
N ASN A 58 -2.85 33.68 15.36
CA ASN A 58 -2.81 34.01 16.79
C ASN A 58 -3.19 32.81 17.67
N LEU A 59 -2.37 31.74 17.65
CA LEU A 59 -2.59 30.56 18.52
C LEU A 59 -2.83 30.95 19.98
N GLY A 60 -2.09 31.93 20.51
CA GLY A 60 -2.21 32.36 21.91
C GLY A 60 -3.58 32.93 22.32
N LYS A 61 -4.45 33.29 21.36
CA LYS A 61 -5.84 33.72 21.63
C LYS A 61 -6.86 32.60 21.49
N HIS A 62 -6.49 31.48 20.87
CA HIS A 62 -7.34 30.32 20.66
C HIS A 62 -6.85 29.14 21.50
N LEU A 63 -6.95 29.26 22.83
CA LEU A 63 -6.52 28.21 23.77
C LEU A 63 -7.18 26.85 23.51
N THR A 64 -8.36 26.82 22.87
CA THR A 64 -9.14 25.61 22.61
C THR A 64 -9.05 25.15 21.15
N PHE A 65 -8.13 25.71 20.35
CA PHE A 65 -7.97 25.33 18.94
C PHE A 65 -7.64 23.84 18.83
N GLY A 66 -8.32 23.12 17.94
CA GLY A 66 -8.06 21.70 17.67
C GLY A 66 -8.56 20.72 18.73
N GLU A 67 -9.04 21.18 19.90
CA GLU A 67 -9.50 20.28 20.97
C GLU A 67 -10.70 19.42 20.55
N ALA A 68 -11.64 19.99 19.79
CA ALA A 68 -12.85 19.29 19.36
C ALA A 68 -12.49 18.19 18.35
N GLU A 69 -11.59 18.51 17.43
CA GLU A 69 -11.06 17.62 16.41
C GLU A 69 -10.23 16.50 17.04
N ILE A 70 -9.34 16.81 18.00
CA ILE A 70 -8.58 15.80 18.75
C ILE A 70 -9.51 14.88 19.54
N ARG A 71 -10.55 15.41 20.23
CA ARG A 71 -11.51 14.54 20.94
C ARG A 71 -12.25 13.61 20.00
N LYS A 72 -12.73 14.11 18.87
CA LYS A 72 -13.40 13.28 17.85
C LYS A 72 -12.48 12.18 17.35
N LEU A 73 -11.24 12.53 17.01
CA LEU A 73 -10.23 11.58 16.55
C LEU A 73 -9.90 10.53 17.63
N ALA A 74 -9.68 10.97 18.88
CA ALA A 74 -9.38 10.10 20.00
C ALA A 74 -10.54 9.13 20.29
N GLN A 75 -11.79 9.62 20.28
CA GLN A 75 -12.97 8.76 20.41
C GLN A 75 -13.05 7.70 19.31
N LYS A 76 -12.83 8.13 18.06
CA LYS A 76 -12.91 7.26 16.89
C LYS A 76 -11.85 6.16 16.88
N PHE A 77 -10.63 6.48 17.32
CA PHE A 77 -9.51 5.53 17.38
C PHE A 77 -9.37 4.85 18.74
N HIS A 78 -10.34 5.05 19.65
CA HIS A 78 -10.32 4.48 21.00
C HIS A 78 -9.06 4.84 21.81
N LEU A 79 -8.58 6.07 21.66
CA LEU A 79 -7.46 6.66 22.40
C LEU A 79 -7.97 7.47 23.59
N ASN A 80 -7.08 7.80 24.52
CA ASN A 80 -7.43 8.56 25.71
C ASN A 80 -7.57 10.06 25.39
N GLU A 81 -8.81 10.52 25.25
CA GLU A 81 -9.15 11.92 24.92
C GLU A 81 -8.38 12.96 25.75
N ARG A 82 -8.26 12.74 27.07
CA ARG A 82 -7.62 13.72 27.97
C ARG A 82 -6.12 13.82 27.72
N GLU A 83 -5.50 12.69 27.45
CA GLU A 83 -4.06 12.61 27.19
C GLU A 83 -3.71 13.15 25.81
N GLU A 84 -4.52 12.84 24.79
CA GLU A 84 -4.35 13.35 23.43
C GLU A 84 -4.54 14.87 23.38
N VAL A 85 -5.57 15.42 24.04
CA VAL A 85 -5.77 16.89 24.11
C VAL A 85 -4.61 17.58 24.83
N ARG A 86 -4.13 17.01 25.94
CA ARG A 86 -2.96 17.54 26.66
C ARG A 86 -1.72 17.51 25.76
N GLY A 87 -1.45 16.40 25.11
CA GLY A 87 -0.34 16.28 24.16
C GLY A 87 -0.46 17.28 23.02
N PHE A 88 -1.66 17.52 22.50
CA PHE A 88 -1.86 18.54 21.48
C PHE A 88 -1.53 19.95 21.99
N HIS A 89 -1.87 20.28 23.23
CA HIS A 89 -1.48 21.57 23.80
C HIS A 89 0.03 21.71 24.00
N GLU A 90 0.69 20.65 24.45
CA GLU A 90 2.16 20.58 24.53
C GLU A 90 2.80 20.79 23.15
N TYR A 91 2.23 20.16 22.11
CA TYR A 91 2.68 20.34 20.73
C TYR A 91 2.57 21.79 20.25
N LEU A 92 1.45 22.46 20.52
CA LEU A 92 1.23 23.86 20.13
C LEU A 92 2.19 24.83 20.87
N GLN A 93 2.60 24.50 22.09
CA GLN A 93 3.49 25.34 22.90
C GLN A 93 4.98 25.14 22.57
N GLU A 94 5.42 23.88 22.50
CA GLU A 94 6.83 23.52 22.35
C GLU A 94 7.25 23.33 20.90
N ASN A 95 6.29 23.34 19.96
CA ASN A 95 6.46 23.04 18.53
C ASN A 95 7.20 21.70 18.29
N THR A 96 7.16 20.81 19.28
CA THR A 96 7.83 19.51 19.31
C THR A 96 6.75 18.45 19.41
N PHE A 97 6.75 17.50 18.47
CA PHE A 97 5.68 16.51 18.38
C PHE A 97 5.81 15.49 19.53
N PRO A 98 4.84 15.44 20.46
CA PRO A 98 4.92 14.59 21.64
C PRO A 98 4.63 13.12 21.29
N ASP A 99 5.28 12.22 22.03
CA ASP A 99 5.14 10.77 21.83
C ASP A 99 3.70 10.29 22.00
N ILE A 100 2.91 10.99 22.83
CA ILE A 100 1.52 10.64 23.10
C ILE A 100 0.62 10.76 21.87
N LEU A 101 0.95 11.67 20.93
CA LEU A 101 0.20 11.86 19.68
C LEU A 101 0.68 10.93 18.54
N LEU A 102 1.76 10.16 18.73
CA LEU A 102 2.28 9.24 17.71
C LEU A 102 1.25 8.18 17.29
N PRO A 103 0.53 7.50 18.22
CA PRO A 103 -0.50 6.53 17.84
C PRO A 103 -1.57 7.15 16.95
N LEU A 104 -2.02 8.36 17.30
CA LEU A 104 -3.03 9.08 16.54
C LEU A 104 -2.52 9.44 15.13
N LYS A 105 -1.33 10.02 15.02
CA LYS A 105 -0.71 10.38 13.73
C LYS A 105 -0.44 9.16 12.85
N ASN A 106 0.06 8.08 13.43
CA ASN A 106 0.34 6.86 12.69
C ASN A 106 -0.95 6.23 12.17
N THR A 107 -1.98 6.17 13.01
CA THR A 107 -3.29 5.63 12.62
C THR A 107 -3.88 6.44 11.48
N LEU A 108 -3.86 7.76 11.57
CA LEU A 108 -4.33 8.65 10.51
C LEU A 108 -3.56 8.46 9.20
N GLY A 109 -2.24 8.23 9.27
CA GLY A 109 -1.39 7.93 8.11
C GLY A 109 -1.63 6.56 7.46
N THR A 110 -2.38 5.66 8.12
CA THR A 110 -2.77 4.37 7.51
C THR A 110 -4.09 4.44 6.73
N ILE A 111 -4.86 5.51 6.90
CA ILE A 111 -6.16 5.66 6.25
C ILE A 111 -5.91 6.19 4.84
N ALA A 112 -6.36 5.44 3.83
CA ALA A 112 -6.36 5.92 2.46
C ALA A 112 -7.36 7.08 2.34
N VAL A 113 -6.85 8.28 2.07
CA VAL A 113 -7.66 9.51 2.04
C VAL A 113 -8.37 9.65 0.70
N SER A 114 -7.95 8.90 -0.32
CA SER A 114 -8.54 9.02 -1.67
C SER A 114 -8.50 7.72 -2.48
N SER A 115 -9.39 7.62 -3.47
CA SER A 115 -9.42 6.52 -4.44
C SER A 115 -8.14 6.42 -5.27
N SER A 116 -7.44 7.54 -5.50
CA SER A 116 -6.18 7.55 -6.25
C SER A 116 -5.04 6.84 -5.50
N GLU A 117 -5.04 6.85 -4.17
CA GLU A 117 -4.10 6.04 -3.37
C GLU A 117 -4.38 4.54 -3.54
N CYS A 118 -5.66 4.15 -3.60
CA CYS A 118 -6.07 2.77 -3.88
C CYS A 118 -5.71 2.35 -5.32
N GLU A 119 -5.92 3.22 -6.31
CA GLU A 119 -5.55 3.00 -7.72
C GLU A 119 -4.04 2.84 -7.92
N ARG A 120 -3.22 3.52 -7.11
CA ARG A 120 -1.76 3.30 -7.10
C ARG A 120 -1.43 1.85 -6.77
N GLY A 121 -2.14 1.24 -5.81
CA GLY A 121 -2.01 -0.17 -5.47
C GLY A 121 -2.35 -1.10 -6.64
N PHE A 122 -3.46 -0.84 -7.34
CA PHE A 122 -3.84 -1.62 -8.53
C PHE A 122 -2.85 -1.46 -9.69
N SER A 123 -2.29 -0.26 -9.86
CA SER A 123 -1.23 -0.02 -10.84
C SER A 123 0.03 -0.83 -10.54
N GLN A 124 0.41 -0.97 -9.27
CA GLN A 124 1.51 -1.86 -8.87
C GLN A 124 1.17 -3.34 -9.11
N MET A 125 -0.09 -3.73 -8.93
CA MET A 125 -0.54 -5.09 -9.23
C MET A 125 -0.37 -5.43 -10.71
N ASN A 126 -0.61 -4.49 -11.63
CA ASN A 126 -0.38 -4.69 -13.08
C ASN A 126 1.08 -4.99 -13.42
N LEU A 127 2.04 -4.50 -12.63
CA LEU A 127 3.47 -4.81 -12.80
C LEU A 127 3.83 -6.22 -12.33
N ILE A 128 3.06 -6.78 -11.38
CA ILE A 128 3.27 -8.10 -10.80
C ILE A 128 2.52 -9.17 -11.61
N VAL A 129 1.30 -8.88 -12.04
CA VAL A 129 0.42 -9.77 -12.79
C VAL A 129 0.40 -9.31 -14.24
N THR A 130 1.37 -9.77 -15.02
CA THR A 130 1.38 -9.56 -16.47
C THR A 130 0.66 -10.70 -17.19
N SER A 131 0.17 -10.44 -18.41
CA SER A 131 -0.46 -11.47 -19.26
C SER A 131 0.48 -12.63 -19.58
N THR A 132 1.79 -12.41 -19.50
CA THR A 132 2.84 -13.41 -19.76
C THR A 132 3.25 -14.20 -18.51
N THR A 133 3.06 -13.65 -17.31
CA THR A 133 3.25 -14.34 -16.03
C THR A 133 2.00 -15.11 -15.66
N SER A 134 1.65 -16.10 -16.49
CA SER A 134 0.60 -17.06 -16.19
C SER A 134 1.01 -17.91 -14.98
N SER A 135 0.15 -17.97 -13.96
CA SER A 135 0.27 -18.82 -12.75
C SER A 135 1.11 -18.28 -11.57
N ILE A 136 0.89 -17.04 -11.14
CA ILE A 136 1.26 -16.65 -9.77
C ILE A 136 0.04 -16.89 -8.87
N LEU A 137 0.21 -17.69 -7.82
CA LEU A 137 -0.88 -17.96 -6.86
C LEU A 137 -1.26 -16.67 -6.13
N VAL A 138 -2.56 -16.47 -5.87
CA VAL A 138 -3.11 -15.28 -5.20
C VAL A 138 -2.34 -14.94 -3.92
N ARG A 139 -1.97 -15.94 -3.11
CA ARG A 139 -1.15 -15.74 -1.90
C ARG A 139 0.19 -15.06 -2.21
N THR A 140 0.86 -15.49 -3.28
CA THR A 140 2.17 -14.95 -3.69
C THR A 140 2.00 -13.56 -4.27
N THR A 141 0.96 -13.32 -5.09
CA THR A 141 0.63 -11.99 -5.62
C THR A 141 0.35 -11.01 -4.49
N SER A 142 -0.43 -11.42 -3.48
CA SER A 142 -0.74 -10.57 -2.32
C SER A 142 0.51 -10.23 -1.49
N ALA A 143 1.41 -11.20 -1.29
CA ALA A 143 2.66 -10.97 -0.58
C ALA A 143 3.60 -10.03 -1.35
N LEU A 144 3.71 -10.20 -2.68
CA LEU A 144 4.50 -9.31 -3.53
C LEU A 144 3.92 -7.89 -3.56
N LEU A 145 2.59 -7.76 -3.62
CA LEU A 145 1.91 -6.48 -3.57
C LEU A 145 2.15 -5.79 -2.23
N PHE A 146 2.06 -6.52 -1.12
CA PHE A 146 2.38 -6.00 0.22
C PHE A 146 3.83 -5.50 0.31
N ILE A 147 4.80 -6.28 -0.16
CA ILE A 147 6.22 -5.87 -0.19
C ILE A 147 6.41 -4.64 -1.09
N ARG A 148 5.68 -4.53 -2.20
CA ARG A 148 5.79 -3.37 -3.10
C ARG A 148 5.16 -2.10 -2.53
N ILE A 149 4.08 -2.21 -1.77
CA ILE A 149 3.35 -1.07 -1.20
C ILE A 149 3.96 -0.62 0.12
N VAL A 150 4.29 -1.57 1.00
CA VAL A 150 4.69 -1.32 2.40
C VAL A 150 6.16 -1.65 2.64
N GLY A 151 6.78 -2.42 1.76
CA GLY A 151 8.15 -2.88 1.97
C GLY A 151 9.17 -1.74 1.95
N PRO A 152 10.25 -1.87 2.74
CA PRO A 152 11.36 -0.93 2.72
C PRO A 152 11.93 -0.80 1.29
N SER A 153 12.44 0.39 0.96
CA SER A 153 13.03 0.63 -0.36
C SER A 153 14.17 -0.37 -0.61
N LEU A 154 14.37 -0.75 -1.88
CA LEU A 154 15.47 -1.67 -2.25
C LEU A 154 16.86 -1.13 -1.85
N THR A 155 16.98 0.17 -1.62
CA THR A 155 18.19 0.81 -1.09
C THR A 155 18.41 0.59 0.41
N GLN A 156 17.35 0.37 1.19
CA GLN A 156 17.41 0.12 2.63
C GLN A 156 17.52 -1.38 2.96
N VAL A 157 17.04 -2.25 2.07
CA VAL A 157 17.17 -3.69 2.26
C VAL A 157 18.55 -4.16 1.86
N LYS A 158 19.39 -4.49 2.86
CA LYS A 158 20.69 -5.12 2.61
C LYS A 158 20.52 -6.58 2.20
N LEU A 159 20.10 -6.80 0.96
CA LEU A 159 19.87 -8.13 0.38
C LEU A 159 21.14 -8.96 0.28
N SER A 160 22.33 -8.35 0.35
CA SER A 160 23.62 -9.05 0.22
C SER A 160 23.71 -10.26 1.15
N LYS A 161 23.35 -10.10 2.43
CA LYS A 161 23.42 -11.22 3.40
C LYS A 161 22.51 -12.38 3.03
N TYR A 162 21.33 -12.07 2.51
CA TYR A 162 20.37 -13.09 2.07
C TYR A 162 20.86 -13.76 0.79
N VAL A 163 21.33 -12.98 -0.19
CA VAL A 163 21.89 -13.49 -1.45
C VAL A 163 23.11 -14.37 -1.19
N ASP A 164 24.00 -13.95 -0.29
CA ASP A 164 25.17 -14.73 0.11
C ASP A 164 24.75 -16.05 0.76
N SER A 165 23.81 -16.01 1.72
CA SER A 165 23.26 -17.22 2.34
C SER A 165 22.57 -18.14 1.33
N TRP A 166 21.85 -17.57 0.35
CA TRP A 166 21.16 -18.31 -0.69
C TRP A 166 22.15 -18.99 -1.64
N LEU A 167 23.20 -18.29 -2.06
CA LEU A 167 24.28 -18.84 -2.88
C LEU A 167 25.10 -19.90 -2.13
N LEU A 168 25.30 -19.72 -0.81
CA LEU A 168 25.97 -20.70 0.05
C LEU A 168 25.14 -21.98 0.25
N GLN A 169 23.81 -21.91 0.08
CA GLN A 169 22.89 -23.07 0.09
C GLN A 169 22.83 -23.79 -1.27
N GLU A 170 23.91 -23.73 -2.06
CA GLU A 170 24.05 -24.38 -3.37
C GLU A 170 23.06 -23.89 -4.45
N HIS A 171 22.38 -22.77 -4.24
CA HIS A 171 21.60 -22.14 -5.30
C HIS A 171 22.50 -21.38 -6.28
N HIS A 172 22.19 -21.48 -7.56
CA HIS A 172 23.00 -20.88 -8.62
C HIS A 172 22.58 -19.45 -8.92
N SER A 173 23.58 -18.58 -9.17
CA SER A 173 23.35 -17.25 -9.71
C SER A 173 22.83 -17.32 -11.15
N ALA A 174 22.07 -16.32 -11.59
CA ALA A 174 21.57 -16.24 -12.98
C ALA A 174 22.70 -16.18 -14.02
N VAL A 175 23.91 -15.78 -13.61
CA VAL A 175 25.13 -15.77 -14.45
C VAL A 175 25.99 -17.02 -14.28
N ASP A 176 25.57 -17.99 -13.45
CA ASP A 176 26.31 -19.22 -13.26
C ASP A 176 26.25 -20.08 -14.53
N THR A 177 27.42 -20.29 -15.14
CA THR A 177 27.61 -21.04 -16.38
C THR A 177 27.31 -22.54 -16.23
N LYS A 178 27.14 -23.03 -15.00
CA LYS A 178 26.71 -24.41 -14.71
C LYS A 178 25.19 -24.61 -14.78
N SER A 179 24.41 -23.52 -14.83
CA SER A 179 22.98 -23.62 -15.06
C SER A 179 22.70 -24.11 -16.48
N LYS A 180 21.72 -24.99 -16.64
CA LYS A 180 21.29 -25.50 -17.96
C LYS A 180 20.92 -24.33 -18.86
N LYS A 181 21.80 -23.98 -19.80
CA LYS A 181 21.62 -22.87 -20.74
C LYS A 181 20.26 -23.05 -21.41
N ARG A 182 19.29 -22.19 -21.13
CA ARG A 182 18.04 -22.18 -21.89
C ARG A 182 18.44 -21.88 -23.33
N SER A 183 18.10 -22.75 -24.26
CA SER A 183 18.24 -22.47 -25.69
C SER A 183 17.21 -21.42 -26.09
N ARG A 184 17.39 -20.17 -25.67
CA ARG A 184 16.90 -19.04 -26.43
C ARG A 184 17.99 -18.73 -27.45
N ASN A 185 17.64 -18.78 -28.72
CA ASN A 185 18.47 -18.26 -29.79
C ASN A 185 18.60 -16.74 -29.56
N ASP A 186 19.52 -16.34 -28.69
CA ASP A 186 19.80 -14.94 -28.35
C ASP A 186 20.61 -14.23 -29.46
N GLU A 187 21.03 -14.95 -30.52
CA GLU A 187 21.73 -14.36 -31.66
C GLU A 187 20.82 -13.53 -32.59
N CYS A 188 19.51 -13.77 -32.59
CA CYS A 188 18.60 -13.06 -33.51
C CYS A 188 18.21 -11.66 -32.98
N THR A 189 18.06 -11.46 -31.67
CA THR A 189 17.42 -10.24 -31.16
C THR A 189 18.35 -9.02 -31.16
N SER A 190 19.65 -9.19 -30.89
CA SER A 190 20.56 -8.03 -30.79
C SER A 190 20.93 -7.42 -32.15
N GLN A 191 21.15 -8.25 -33.17
CA GLN A 191 21.60 -7.78 -34.47
C GLN A 191 20.44 -7.24 -35.31
N ASP A 192 19.24 -7.80 -35.16
CA ASP A 192 18.06 -7.32 -35.87
C ASP A 192 17.47 -6.04 -35.25
N MET A 193 17.57 -5.87 -33.92
CA MET A 193 17.28 -4.59 -33.26
C MET A 193 18.18 -3.46 -33.78
N LEU A 194 19.49 -3.70 -33.91
CA LEU A 194 20.44 -2.70 -34.42
C LEU A 194 20.15 -2.27 -35.87
N LYS A 195 19.67 -3.19 -36.72
CA LYS A 195 19.25 -2.86 -38.09
C LYS A 195 17.99 -2.00 -38.11
N LEU A 196 17.06 -2.26 -37.19
CA LEU A 196 15.79 -1.55 -37.09
C LEU A 196 15.99 -0.11 -36.59
N TRP A 197 16.94 0.11 -35.68
CA TRP A 197 17.31 1.45 -35.21
C TRP A 197 17.98 2.31 -36.29
N LYS A 198 18.76 1.72 -37.21
CA LYS A 198 19.35 2.44 -38.35
C LYS A 198 18.36 2.85 -39.43
N LEU A 199 17.15 2.29 -39.43
CA LEU A 199 16.08 2.65 -40.38
C LEU A 199 15.22 3.82 -39.89
N LEU A 200 15.40 4.24 -38.64
CA LEU A 200 14.64 5.32 -38.00
C LEU A 200 15.45 6.62 -37.85
N GLU A 201 16.63 6.67 -38.47
CA GLU A 201 17.50 7.86 -38.62
C GLU A 201 17.52 8.27 -40.09
#